data_AF-A0A7W4U1R7-F1
#
_entry.id   AF-A0A7W4U1R7-F1
#
_cell.length_a   1.000
_cell.length_b   1.000
_cell.length_c   1.000
_cell.angle_alpha   90.00
_cell.angle_beta   90.00
_cell.angle_gamma   90.00
#
_symmetry.space_group_name_H-M   'P 1'
#
loop_
_entity.id
_entity.type
_entity.pdbx_description
1 polymer ?
#
loop_
_entity_poly.entity_id
_entity_poly.type
_entity_poly.pdbx_seq_one_letter_code
_entity_poly.pdbx_strand_id
1 'polypeptide(L)'
;METPAIAPATAPAAQPRAAAGGTGGRQLTLVLGGARSGKSHFAEQLATDHATLTGGPVTYIATAHQDPAHADQELEVRIALHRARRPADWRLVEEPVHLADALYANARHDGCILVDCMTLWINNLLFPNGRSYPEHGVITPPAAFTEEIEALLNALPTLPGHVILVSNEIGFGVIPMGAITRFYVDELGRLNQKLAAAADCVRLLVAGIPVAVKGPDPAC
;
A
#
# COMPACT_ATOMS: atom_id res chain seq x y z
N MET A 1 -23.49 -48.78 3.44
CA MET A 1 -23.25 -47.71 2.46
C MET A 1 -22.57 -46.59 3.23
N GLU A 2 -21.25 -46.67 3.32
CA GLU A 2 -20.41 -45.78 4.14
C GLU A 2 -20.04 -44.51 3.37
N THR A 3 -20.14 -43.38 4.05
CA THR A 3 -19.73 -42.04 3.60
C THR A 3 -18.20 -41.91 3.68
N PRO A 4 -17.49 -41.38 2.67
CA PRO A 4 -16.06 -41.16 2.79
C PRO A 4 -15.78 -39.87 3.57
N ALA A 5 -14.87 -39.95 4.52
CA ALA A 5 -14.37 -38.83 5.31
C ALA A 5 -13.45 -37.93 4.47
N ILE A 6 -13.68 -36.61 4.52
CA ILE A 6 -12.83 -35.59 3.90
C ILE A 6 -11.71 -35.24 4.88
N ALA A 7 -10.45 -35.40 4.44
CA ALA A 7 -9.27 -35.03 5.21
C ALA A 7 -9.10 -33.50 5.30
N PRO A 8 -8.61 -32.94 6.43
CA PRO A 8 -8.42 -31.51 6.57
C PRO A 8 -7.19 -31.03 5.76
N ALA A 9 -7.35 -29.88 5.10
CA ALA A 9 -6.27 -29.23 4.35
C ALA A 9 -5.15 -28.77 5.31
N THR A 10 -3.92 -29.15 4.98
CA THR A 10 -2.69 -28.75 5.67
C THR A 10 -2.47 -27.24 5.57
N ALA A 11 -2.35 -26.59 6.73
CA ALA A 11 -1.91 -25.19 6.83
C ALA A 11 -0.47 -25.03 6.27
N PRO A 12 -0.13 -23.90 5.64
CA PRO A 12 1.22 -23.69 5.13
C PRO A 12 2.20 -23.54 6.29
N ALA A 13 3.30 -24.26 6.22
CA ALA A 13 4.38 -24.22 7.20
C ALA A 13 5.00 -22.82 7.29
N ALA A 14 5.04 -22.26 8.50
CA ALA A 14 5.79 -21.04 8.79
C ALA A 14 7.29 -21.31 8.63
N GLN A 15 7.94 -20.57 7.73
CA GLN A 15 9.40 -20.61 7.56
C GLN A 15 10.09 -19.80 8.67
N PRO A 16 11.25 -20.25 9.18
CA PRO A 16 11.99 -19.50 10.19
C PRO A 16 12.70 -18.30 9.54
N ARG A 17 12.44 -17.08 10.05
CA ARG A 17 13.15 -15.86 9.63
C ARG A 17 14.51 -15.77 10.34
N ALA A 18 15.54 -15.47 9.55
CA ALA A 18 16.88 -15.13 10.01
C ALA A 18 16.84 -13.90 10.94
N ALA A 19 17.70 -13.92 11.95
CA ALA A 19 17.84 -12.87 12.96
C ALA A 19 18.19 -11.51 12.35
N ALA A 20 17.56 -10.46 12.87
CA ALA A 20 17.88 -9.07 12.58
C ALA A 20 19.27 -8.71 13.13
N GLY A 21 20.13 -8.16 12.27
CA GLY A 21 21.42 -7.60 12.65
C GLY A 21 22.09 -6.94 11.47
N GLY A 22 22.22 -5.61 11.50
CA GLY A 22 23.06 -4.83 10.58
C GLY A 22 22.29 -3.77 9.78
N THR A 23 22.56 -2.51 10.09
CA THR A 23 22.20 -1.31 9.34
C THR A 23 22.59 -1.43 7.85
N GLY A 24 21.60 -1.27 6.95
CA GLY A 24 21.79 -1.18 5.49
C GLY A 24 20.98 -2.16 4.62
N GLY A 25 20.13 -3.00 5.21
CA GLY A 25 19.29 -3.97 4.50
C GLY A 25 17.93 -3.41 4.05
N ARG A 26 17.31 -4.03 3.04
CA ARG A 26 15.92 -3.78 2.62
C ARG A 26 14.95 -4.00 3.80
N GLN A 27 14.02 -3.07 3.98
CA GLN A 27 12.83 -3.25 4.84
C GLN A 27 11.57 -2.82 4.10
N LEU A 28 10.51 -3.64 4.17
CA LEU A 28 9.18 -3.30 3.65
C LEU A 28 8.13 -3.32 4.77
N THR A 29 7.48 -2.18 5.00
CA THR A 29 6.36 -2.07 5.94
C THR A 29 5.06 -1.79 5.19
N LEU A 30 4.04 -2.62 5.42
CA LEU A 30 2.68 -2.36 4.96
C LEU A 30 1.84 -1.81 6.12
N VAL A 31 1.21 -0.66 5.88
CA VAL A 31 0.33 0.02 6.83
C VAL A 31 -1.10 0.00 6.30
N LEU A 32 -1.94 -0.78 6.96
CA LEU A 32 -3.36 -0.98 6.66
C LEU A 32 -4.24 -0.20 7.63
N GLY A 33 -5.49 0.07 7.24
CA GLY A 33 -6.51 0.56 8.14
C GLY A 33 -7.69 1.21 7.43
N GLY A 34 -8.79 1.41 8.14
CA GLY A 34 -9.97 2.06 7.61
C GLY A 34 -9.75 3.53 7.21
N ALA A 35 -10.80 4.15 6.66
CA ALA A 35 -10.83 5.60 6.50
C ALA A 35 -10.70 6.29 7.87
N ARG A 36 -9.87 7.35 7.94
CA ARG A 36 -9.63 8.13 9.17
C ARG A 36 -9.11 7.31 10.37
N SER A 37 -8.51 6.14 10.14
CA SER A 37 -7.95 5.31 11.21
C SER A 37 -6.62 5.80 11.79
N GLY A 38 -6.02 6.86 11.25
CA GLY A 38 -4.70 7.38 11.66
C GLY A 38 -3.50 6.78 10.91
N LYS A 39 -3.73 5.94 9.89
CA LYS A 39 -2.66 5.24 9.16
C LYS A 39 -1.61 6.14 8.49
N SER A 40 -1.99 7.23 7.85
CA SER A 40 -1.03 8.14 7.21
C SER A 40 -0.13 8.82 8.25
N HIS A 41 -0.70 9.27 9.38
CA HIS A 41 0.08 9.85 10.49
C HIS A 41 1.08 8.84 11.06
N PHE A 42 0.65 7.58 11.29
CA PHE A 42 1.55 6.54 11.74
C PHE A 42 2.67 6.24 10.72
N ALA A 43 2.34 6.21 9.44
CA ALA A 43 3.34 5.99 8.37
C ALA A 43 4.33 7.15 8.25
N GLU A 44 3.88 8.40 8.41
CA GLU A 44 4.73 9.59 8.47
C GLU A 44 5.67 9.56 9.69
N GLN A 45 5.17 9.12 10.86
CA GLN A 45 6.01 8.95 12.04
C GLN A 45 7.11 7.90 11.79
N LEU A 46 6.77 6.74 11.21
CA LEU A 46 7.75 5.70 10.87
C LEU A 46 8.85 6.23 9.94
N ALA A 47 8.48 7.00 8.92
CA ALA A 47 9.46 7.60 8.01
C ALA A 47 10.35 8.64 8.70
N THR A 48 9.78 9.44 9.61
CA THR A 48 10.51 10.42 10.42
C THR A 48 11.52 9.74 11.36
N ASP A 49 11.09 8.67 12.03
CA ASP A 49 11.93 7.90 12.95
C ASP A 49 13.08 7.24 12.19
N HIS A 50 12.81 6.67 11.02
CA HIS A 50 13.84 6.11 10.14
C HIS A 50 14.87 7.17 9.72
N ALA A 51 14.41 8.34 9.27
CA ALA A 51 15.30 9.45 8.88
C ALA A 51 16.15 9.94 10.06
N THR A 52 15.58 10.01 11.26
CA THR A 52 16.29 10.38 12.48
C THR A 52 17.37 9.35 12.84
N LEU A 53 17.07 8.06 12.69
CA LEU A 53 17.98 6.97 13.00
C LEU A 53 19.14 6.84 12.00
N THR A 54 18.85 7.02 10.71
CA THR A 54 19.79 6.75 9.62
C THR A 54 20.50 8.01 9.09
N GLY A 55 19.92 9.19 9.32
CA GLY A 55 20.33 10.44 8.69
C GLY A 55 20.02 10.51 7.20
N GLY A 56 19.32 9.52 6.63
CA GLY A 56 19.01 9.45 5.21
C GLY A 56 17.72 10.17 4.82
N PRO A 57 17.49 10.38 3.51
CA PRO A 57 16.37 11.18 3.03
C PRO A 57 15.04 10.43 3.06
N VAL A 58 13.94 11.18 3.21
CA VAL A 58 12.59 10.66 2.99
C VAL A 58 12.04 11.15 1.64
N THR A 59 11.54 10.21 0.84
CA THR A 59 10.75 10.50 -0.36
C THR A 59 9.30 10.09 -0.15
N TYR A 60 8.40 11.05 -0.29
CA TYR A 60 6.97 10.84 -0.28
C TYR A 60 6.48 10.67 -1.72
N ILE A 61 5.92 9.50 -2.04
CA ILE A 61 5.27 9.23 -3.33
C ILE A 61 3.76 9.35 -3.13
N ALA A 62 3.18 10.42 -3.67
CA ALA A 62 1.75 10.64 -3.70
C ALA A 62 1.16 9.98 -4.95
N THR A 63 0.24 9.05 -4.75
CA THR A 63 -0.47 8.37 -5.85
C THR A 63 -1.82 9.02 -6.15
N ALA A 64 -2.25 10.01 -5.37
CA ALA A 64 -3.46 10.76 -5.65
C ALA A 64 -3.32 11.51 -6.98
N HIS A 65 -4.27 11.30 -7.89
CA HIS A 65 -4.41 12.08 -9.11
C HIS A 65 -5.65 12.96 -8.99
N GLN A 66 -5.51 14.25 -9.30
CA GLN A 66 -6.65 15.14 -9.48
C GLN A 66 -6.85 15.37 -10.96
N ASP A 67 -7.99 14.95 -11.49
CA ASP A 67 -8.40 15.32 -12.83
C ASP A 67 -8.83 16.79 -12.83
N PRO A 68 -8.13 17.70 -13.55
CA PRO A 68 -8.52 19.10 -13.62
C PRO A 68 -9.92 19.33 -14.22
N ALA A 69 -10.43 18.36 -15.01
CA ALA A 69 -11.76 18.42 -15.57
C ALA A 69 -12.86 17.98 -14.58
N HIS A 70 -12.50 17.27 -13.52
CA HIS A 70 -13.42 16.74 -12.52
C HIS A 70 -12.88 16.97 -11.10
N ALA A 71 -12.99 18.22 -10.65
CA ALA A 71 -12.53 18.62 -9.32
C ALA A 71 -13.37 17.95 -8.21
N ASP A 72 -12.71 17.10 -7.42
CA ASP A 72 -13.23 16.60 -6.15
C ASP A 72 -12.69 17.49 -5.02
N GLN A 73 -13.53 18.41 -4.53
CA GLN A 73 -13.20 19.34 -3.45
C GLN A 73 -12.83 18.61 -2.15
N GLU A 74 -13.39 17.44 -1.88
CA GLU A 74 -13.03 16.66 -0.70
C GLU A 74 -11.60 16.12 -0.83
N LEU A 75 -11.25 15.62 -2.02
CA LEU A 75 -9.89 15.18 -2.32
C LEU A 75 -8.89 16.34 -2.27
N GLU A 76 -9.24 17.53 -2.76
CA GLU A 76 -8.42 18.75 -2.66
C GLU A 76 -8.06 19.08 -1.22
N VAL A 77 -9.08 19.14 -0.35
CA VAL A 77 -8.88 19.42 1.08
C VAL A 77 -8.00 18.35 1.72
N ARG A 78 -8.21 17.08 1.37
CA ARG A 78 -7.37 15.98 1.87
C ARG A 78 -5.93 16.14 1.41
N ILE A 79 -5.66 16.43 0.13
CA ILE A 79 -4.31 16.64 -0.39
C ILE A 79 -3.63 17.82 0.31
N ALA A 80 -4.35 18.94 0.48
CA ALA A 80 -3.83 20.11 1.18
C ALA A 80 -3.42 19.78 2.63
N LEU A 81 -4.24 19.02 3.35
CA LEU A 81 -3.92 18.59 4.72
C LEU A 81 -2.71 17.64 4.80
N HIS A 82 -2.49 16.78 3.81
CA HIS A 82 -1.28 15.94 3.77
C HIS A 82 -0.04 16.76 3.44
N ARG A 83 -0.13 17.66 2.45
CA ARG A 83 0.97 18.58 2.09
C ARG A 83 1.39 19.46 3.27
N ALA A 84 0.44 19.94 4.07
CA ALA A 84 0.72 20.81 5.22
C ALA A 84 1.33 20.07 6.44
N ARG A 85 1.06 18.77 6.61
CA ARG A 85 1.58 17.98 7.73
C ARG A 85 2.99 17.44 7.48
N ARG A 86 3.30 17.17 6.22
CA ARG A 86 4.58 16.61 5.81
C ARG A 86 5.74 17.59 6.10
N PRO A 87 6.88 17.12 6.64
CA PRO A 87 8.08 17.94 6.76
C PRO A 87 8.52 18.52 5.40
N ALA A 88 8.91 19.80 5.40
CA ALA A 88 9.22 20.53 4.16
C ALA A 88 10.49 20.04 3.44
N ASP A 89 11.39 19.37 4.18
CA ASP A 89 12.62 18.76 3.70
C ASP A 89 12.39 17.44 2.96
N TRP A 90 11.21 16.84 3.07
CA TRP A 90 10.89 15.61 2.34
C TRP A 90 10.71 15.88 0.86
N ARG A 91 11.30 15.01 0.02
CA ARG A 91 11.06 15.03 -1.42
C ARG A 91 9.62 14.60 -1.70
N LEU A 92 8.92 15.31 -2.57
CA LEU A 92 7.62 14.90 -3.10
C LEU A 92 7.79 14.37 -4.52
N VAL A 93 7.19 13.22 -4.81
CA VAL A 93 7.03 12.68 -6.15
C VAL A 93 5.54 12.38 -6.32
N GLU A 94 4.91 12.96 -7.33
CA GLU A 94 3.54 12.63 -7.70
C GLU A 94 3.61 11.57 -8.80
N GLU A 95 3.25 10.33 -8.47
CA GLU A 95 3.26 9.21 -9.40
C GLU A 95 1.98 8.38 -9.27
N PRO A 96 0.97 8.65 -10.11
CA PRO A 96 -0.33 7.99 -10.01
C PRO A 96 -0.37 6.60 -10.66
N VAL A 97 0.59 6.21 -11.50
CA VAL A 97 0.53 5.01 -12.34
C VAL A 97 1.81 4.17 -12.25
N HIS A 98 2.96 4.70 -12.69
CA HIS A 98 4.23 3.97 -12.85
C HIS A 98 5.02 3.88 -11.53
N LEU A 99 4.38 3.30 -10.51
CA LEU A 99 4.90 3.29 -9.14
C LEU A 99 6.22 2.53 -9.02
N ALA A 100 6.40 1.44 -9.78
CA ALA A 100 7.65 0.68 -9.78
C ALA A 100 8.84 1.54 -10.22
N ASP A 101 8.68 2.33 -11.28
CA ASP A 101 9.71 3.21 -11.80
C ASP A 101 10.05 4.33 -10.81
N ALA A 102 9.03 4.93 -10.19
CA ALA A 102 9.25 5.92 -9.14
C ALA A 102 9.97 5.34 -7.92
N LEU A 103 9.67 4.10 -7.53
CA LEU A 103 10.40 3.41 -6.47
C LEU A 103 11.87 3.20 -6.85
N TYR A 104 12.15 2.69 -8.04
CA TYR A 104 13.52 2.48 -8.53
C TYR A 104 14.32 3.79 -8.58
N ALA A 105 13.71 4.87 -9.06
CA ALA A 105 14.37 6.17 -9.19
C ALA A 105 14.70 6.84 -7.85
N ASN A 106 14.05 6.44 -6.75
CA ASN A 106 14.15 7.13 -5.46
C ASN A 106 14.68 6.26 -4.31
N ALA A 107 14.77 4.94 -4.48
CA ALA A 107 15.23 4.05 -3.42
C ALA A 107 16.73 4.22 -3.14
N ARG A 108 17.10 4.26 -1.86
CA ARG A 108 18.46 4.45 -1.37
C ARG A 108 18.69 3.58 -0.15
N HIS A 109 19.92 3.07 0.06
CA HIS A 109 20.22 2.19 1.21
C HIS A 109 19.94 2.82 2.57
N ASP A 110 20.15 4.12 2.70
CA ASP A 110 19.89 4.93 3.89
C ASP A 110 18.52 5.63 3.85
N GLY A 111 17.81 5.57 2.73
CA GLY A 111 16.58 6.33 2.53
C GLY A 111 15.31 5.59 2.95
N CYS A 112 14.26 6.38 3.16
CA CYS A 112 12.90 5.88 3.34
C CYS A 112 11.99 6.40 2.22
N ILE A 113 11.18 5.51 1.62
CA ILE A 113 10.10 5.88 0.72
C ILE A 113 8.77 5.63 1.42
N LEU A 114 7.91 6.64 1.47
CA LEU A 114 6.53 6.52 1.91
C LEU A 114 5.58 6.67 0.72
N VAL A 115 4.77 5.64 0.43
CA VAL A 115 3.76 5.66 -0.62
C VAL A 115 2.37 5.80 0.01
N ASP A 116 1.65 6.88 -0.31
CA ASP A 116 0.26 7.13 0.13
C ASP A 116 -0.61 7.48 -1.09
N CYS A 117 -1.54 6.60 -1.51
CA CYS A 117 -1.77 5.23 -1.03
C CYS A 117 -2.12 4.25 -2.17
N MET A 118 -2.02 2.96 -1.87
CA MET A 118 -2.37 1.87 -2.80
C MET A 118 -3.84 1.91 -3.23
N THR A 119 -4.71 2.44 -2.36
CA THR A 119 -6.15 2.64 -2.60
C THR A 119 -6.41 3.53 -3.82
N LEU A 120 -5.73 4.68 -3.88
CA LEU A 120 -5.86 5.63 -5.00
C LEU A 120 -5.08 5.15 -6.22
N TRP A 121 -3.94 4.49 -6.01
CA TRP A 121 -3.18 3.90 -7.10
C TRP A 121 -3.98 2.86 -7.89
N ILE A 122 -4.60 1.88 -7.22
CA ILE A 122 -5.51 0.93 -7.89
C ILE A 122 -6.65 1.65 -8.62
N ASN A 123 -7.20 2.72 -8.03
CA ASN A 123 -8.25 3.51 -8.68
C ASN A 123 -7.75 4.12 -9.99
N ASN A 124 -6.57 4.73 -9.99
CA ASN A 124 -5.99 5.32 -11.21
C ASN A 124 -5.77 4.28 -12.31
N LEU A 125 -5.31 3.07 -11.93
CA LEU A 125 -5.12 1.96 -12.88
C LEU A 125 -6.43 1.47 -13.49
N LEU A 126 -7.53 1.52 -12.74
CA LEU A 126 -8.85 1.09 -13.23
C LEU A 126 -9.53 2.14 -14.09
N PHE A 127 -9.35 3.42 -13.80
CA PHE A 127 -10.05 4.52 -14.46
C PHE A 127 -9.13 5.41 -15.33
N PRO A 128 -8.28 4.85 -16.22
CA PRO A 128 -7.44 5.68 -17.07
C PRO A 128 -8.33 6.48 -18.01
N ASN A 129 -8.06 7.78 -18.14
CA ASN A 129 -8.79 8.71 -19.00
C ASN A 129 -10.32 8.67 -18.82
N GLY A 130 -10.80 8.48 -17.58
CA GLY A 130 -12.23 8.46 -17.28
C GLY A 130 -12.98 7.24 -17.80
N ARG A 131 -12.29 6.10 -18.00
CA ARG A 131 -12.89 4.83 -18.44
C ARG A 131 -14.14 4.48 -17.62
N SER A 132 -15.24 4.18 -18.29
CA SER A 132 -16.47 3.72 -17.64
C SER A 132 -16.54 2.19 -17.56
N TYR A 133 -17.33 1.72 -16.59
CA TYR A 133 -17.58 0.30 -16.34
C TYR A 133 -19.08 0.04 -16.25
N PRO A 134 -19.54 -1.17 -16.59
CA PRO A 134 -20.94 -1.52 -16.44
C PRO A 134 -21.33 -1.62 -14.96
N GLU A 135 -22.58 -1.28 -14.64
CA GLU A 135 -23.12 -1.40 -13.27
C GLU A 135 -23.26 -2.87 -12.83
N HIS A 136 -23.44 -3.77 -13.79
CA HIS A 136 -23.66 -5.20 -13.59
C HIS A 136 -22.77 -6.04 -14.53
N GLY A 137 -22.46 -7.28 -14.12
CA GLY A 137 -21.70 -8.23 -14.93
C GLY A 137 -20.21 -8.31 -14.55
N VAL A 138 -19.41 -8.84 -15.48
CA VAL A 138 -17.98 -9.07 -15.31
C VAL A 138 -17.20 -7.81 -15.67
N ILE A 139 -16.24 -7.45 -14.82
CA ILE A 139 -15.31 -6.34 -15.06
C ILE A 139 -14.04 -6.89 -15.70
N THR A 140 -13.63 -6.27 -16.80
CA THR A 140 -12.32 -6.50 -17.42
C THR A 140 -11.49 -5.24 -17.27
N PRO A 141 -10.41 -5.24 -16.47
CA PRO A 141 -9.57 -4.07 -16.29
C PRO A 141 -8.71 -3.80 -17.55
N PRO A 142 -8.08 -2.61 -17.68
CA PRO A 142 -7.08 -2.35 -18.70
C PRO A 142 -5.85 -3.26 -18.53
N ALA A 143 -5.09 -3.50 -19.59
CA ALA A 143 -3.84 -4.29 -19.50
C ALA A 143 -2.85 -3.72 -18.46
N ALA A 144 -2.72 -2.39 -18.45
CA ALA A 144 -1.90 -1.66 -17.47
C ALA A 144 -2.21 -2.00 -16.01
N PHE A 145 -3.45 -2.40 -15.69
CA PHE A 145 -3.80 -2.80 -14.33
C PHE A 145 -2.97 -3.99 -13.84
N THR A 146 -2.86 -5.03 -14.67
CA THR A 146 -2.09 -6.23 -14.33
C THR A 146 -0.59 -5.95 -14.44
N GLU A 147 -0.17 -5.26 -15.51
CA GLU A 147 1.23 -4.95 -15.78
C GLU A 147 1.87 -4.15 -14.63
N GLU A 148 1.20 -3.09 -14.15
CA GLU A 148 1.75 -2.22 -13.10
C GLU A 148 1.74 -2.91 -11.71
N ILE A 149 0.76 -3.77 -11.43
CA ILE A 149 0.76 -4.60 -10.21
C ILE A 149 1.92 -5.59 -10.23
N GLU A 150 2.16 -6.26 -11.36
CA GLU A 150 3.30 -7.17 -11.49
C GLU A 150 4.64 -6.44 -11.41
N ALA A 151 4.77 -5.28 -12.06
CA ALA A 151 5.95 -4.43 -11.97
C ALA A 151 6.26 -4.04 -10.51
N LEU A 152 5.24 -3.58 -9.77
CA LEU A 152 5.39 -3.25 -8.34
C LEU A 152 5.87 -4.46 -7.53
N LEU A 153 5.22 -5.61 -7.69
CA LEU A 153 5.54 -6.81 -6.91
C LEU A 153 6.95 -7.35 -7.22
N ASN A 154 7.41 -7.18 -8.46
CA ASN A 154 8.78 -7.51 -8.86
C ASN A 154 9.80 -6.50 -8.34
N ALA A 155 9.43 -5.21 -8.24
CA ALA A 155 10.31 -4.17 -7.73
C ALA A 155 10.59 -4.31 -6.24
N LEU A 156 9.54 -4.45 -5.43
CA LEU A 156 9.61 -4.45 -3.96
C LEU A 156 10.70 -5.35 -3.33
N PRO A 157 10.97 -6.59 -3.78
CA PRO A 157 12.03 -7.42 -3.20
C PRO A 157 13.46 -6.94 -3.53
N THR A 158 13.62 -6.12 -4.58
CA THR A 158 14.94 -5.67 -5.08
C THR A 158 15.38 -4.31 -4.55
N LEU A 159 14.46 -3.53 -3.95
CA LEU A 159 14.73 -2.17 -3.52
C LEU A 159 15.60 -2.14 -2.25
N PRO A 160 16.59 -1.24 -2.17
CA PRO A 160 17.31 -0.95 -0.94
C PRO A 160 16.51 -0.02 -0.01
N GLY A 161 16.95 0.09 1.25
CA GLY A 161 16.38 1.01 2.23
C GLY A 161 15.00 0.57 2.74
N HIS A 162 14.25 1.54 3.27
CA HIS A 162 12.93 1.31 3.84
C HIS A 162 11.82 1.77 2.90
N VAL A 163 10.88 0.89 2.57
CA VAL A 163 9.66 1.24 1.83
C VAL A 163 8.46 1.05 2.76
N ILE A 164 7.64 2.08 2.88
CA ILE A 164 6.39 2.09 3.64
C ILE A 164 5.24 2.27 2.66
N LEU A 165 4.35 1.27 2.59
CA LEU A 165 3.16 1.31 1.74
C LEU A 165 1.92 1.52 2.60
N VAL A 166 1.13 2.54 2.29
CA VAL A 166 -0.16 2.79 2.95
C VAL A 166 -1.29 2.27 2.08
N SER A 167 -2.21 1.49 2.66
CA SER A 167 -3.41 1.01 1.97
C SER A 167 -4.62 1.04 2.88
N ASN A 168 -5.82 1.20 2.30
CA ASN A 168 -7.05 1.06 3.06
C ASN A 168 -7.40 -0.42 3.23
N GLU A 169 -7.94 -0.76 4.39
CA GLU A 169 -8.73 -1.98 4.57
C GLU A 169 -10.21 -1.62 4.42
N ILE A 170 -10.87 -2.18 3.40
CA ILE A 170 -12.27 -1.90 3.06
C ILE A 170 -13.13 -3.17 3.00
N GLY A 171 -12.53 -4.36 3.16
CA GLY A 171 -13.20 -5.66 3.10
C GLY A 171 -13.95 -6.06 4.37
N PHE A 172 -13.93 -5.25 5.43
CA PHE A 172 -14.67 -5.51 6.68
C PHE A 172 -16.15 -5.09 6.62
N GLY A 173 -16.59 -4.51 5.51
CA GLY A 173 -17.95 -4.03 5.31
C GLY A 173 -18.88 -5.04 4.63
N VAL A 174 -20.03 -4.52 4.17
CA VAL A 174 -20.96 -5.27 3.33
C VAL A 174 -20.43 -5.42 1.91
N ILE A 175 -20.85 -6.48 1.21
CA ILE A 175 -20.51 -6.69 -0.20
C ILE A 175 -21.20 -5.60 -1.05
N PRO A 176 -20.46 -4.84 -1.88
CA PRO A 176 -21.05 -3.81 -2.72
C PRO A 176 -22.06 -4.35 -3.76
N MET A 177 -23.08 -3.56 -4.09
CA MET A 177 -24.06 -3.92 -5.13
C MET A 177 -23.55 -3.66 -6.55
N GLY A 178 -22.74 -2.61 -6.75
CA GLY A 178 -22.16 -2.26 -8.05
C GLY A 178 -21.02 -3.19 -8.46
N ALA A 179 -21.02 -3.65 -9.72
CA ALA A 179 -20.01 -4.58 -10.23
C ALA A 179 -18.59 -4.03 -10.15
N ILE A 180 -18.38 -2.77 -10.55
CA ILE A 180 -17.08 -2.12 -10.47
C ILE A 180 -16.60 -1.92 -9.03
N THR A 181 -17.50 -1.56 -8.11
CA THR A 181 -17.15 -1.38 -6.70
C THR A 181 -16.78 -2.71 -6.04
N ARG A 182 -17.49 -3.81 -6.33
CA ARG A 182 -17.07 -5.14 -5.86
C ARG A 182 -15.71 -5.53 -6.41
N PHE A 183 -15.53 -5.37 -7.73
CA PHE A 183 -14.26 -5.69 -8.37
C PHE A 183 -13.09 -4.93 -7.73
N TYR A 184 -13.28 -3.62 -7.48
CA TYR A 184 -12.31 -2.78 -6.78
C TYR A 184 -11.99 -3.30 -5.37
N VAL A 185 -13.01 -3.60 -4.57
CA VAL A 185 -12.83 -4.14 -3.20
C VAL A 185 -12.07 -5.45 -3.21
N ASP A 186 -12.47 -6.38 -4.10
CA ASP A 186 -11.83 -7.68 -4.23
C ASP A 186 -10.37 -7.56 -4.67
N GLU A 187 -10.08 -6.73 -5.68
CA GLU A 187 -8.72 -6.53 -6.17
C GLU A 187 -7.82 -5.79 -5.17
N LEU A 188 -8.35 -4.79 -4.44
CA LEU A 188 -7.60 -4.16 -3.35
C LEU A 188 -7.28 -5.17 -2.25
N GLY A 189 -8.23 -6.05 -1.90
CA GLY A 189 -8.00 -7.15 -0.99
C GLY A 189 -6.92 -8.12 -1.47
N ARG A 190 -6.93 -8.49 -2.76
CA ARG A 190 -5.88 -9.34 -3.38
C ARG A 190 -4.52 -8.65 -3.37
N LEU A 191 -4.46 -7.36 -3.70
CA LEU A 191 -3.22 -6.58 -3.64
C LEU A 191 -2.69 -6.54 -2.20
N ASN A 192 -3.52 -6.18 -1.22
CA ASN A 192 -3.14 -6.12 0.19
C ASN A 192 -2.57 -7.45 0.68
N GLN A 193 -3.14 -8.58 0.26
CA GLN A 193 -2.60 -9.92 0.57
C GLN A 193 -1.20 -10.13 -0.03
N LYS A 194 -1.01 -9.80 -1.31
CA LYS A 194 0.30 -9.92 -1.98
C LYS A 194 1.36 -9.02 -1.33
N LEU A 195 0.99 -7.77 -1.02
CA LEU A 195 1.86 -6.82 -0.32
C LEU A 195 2.20 -7.32 1.10
N ALA A 196 1.22 -7.83 1.85
CA ALA A 196 1.44 -8.37 3.20
C ALA A 196 2.35 -9.60 3.19
N ALA A 197 2.26 -10.44 2.15
CA ALA A 197 3.16 -11.56 1.94
C ALA A 197 4.61 -11.10 1.72
N ALA A 198 4.81 -10.08 0.89
CA ALA A 198 6.14 -9.50 0.59
C ALA A 198 6.72 -8.62 1.71
N ALA A 199 5.87 -8.05 2.56
CA ALA A 199 6.26 -7.11 3.61
C ALA A 199 6.97 -7.79 4.78
N ASP A 200 7.96 -7.10 5.34
CA ASP A 200 8.64 -7.53 6.56
C ASP A 200 7.77 -7.31 7.80
N CYS A 201 7.06 -6.19 7.82
CA CYS A 201 6.14 -5.77 8.87
C CYS A 201 4.77 -5.40 8.29
N VAL A 202 3.69 -5.79 8.96
CA VAL A 202 2.32 -5.37 8.62
C VAL A 202 1.67 -4.79 9.87
N ARG A 203 1.12 -3.58 9.75
CA ARG A 203 0.43 -2.86 10.82
C ARG A 203 -1.00 -2.54 10.39
N LEU A 204 -1.98 -2.88 11.22
CA LEU A 204 -3.37 -2.47 11.04
C LEU A 204 -3.67 -1.35 12.03
N LEU A 205 -4.02 -0.16 11.55
CA LEU A 205 -4.44 0.94 12.42
C LEU A 205 -5.93 0.86 12.75
N VAL A 206 -6.22 0.92 14.05
CA VAL A 206 -7.57 1.00 14.62
C VAL A 206 -7.62 2.21 15.55
N ALA A 207 -8.41 3.23 15.20
CA ALA A 207 -8.55 4.46 15.99
C ALA A 207 -7.20 5.12 16.39
N GLY A 208 -6.23 5.12 15.49
CA GLY A 208 -4.88 5.66 15.71
C GLY A 208 -3.90 4.67 16.35
N ILE A 209 -4.36 3.51 16.79
CA ILE A 209 -3.55 2.52 17.51
C ILE A 209 -3.05 1.46 16.51
N PRO A 210 -1.72 1.24 16.40
CA PRO A 210 -1.16 0.20 15.56
C PRO A 210 -1.30 -1.18 16.20
N VAL A 211 -1.95 -2.09 15.47
CA VAL A 211 -2.01 -3.51 15.77
C VAL A 211 -1.00 -4.25 14.89
N ALA A 212 -0.07 -4.97 15.51
CA ALA A 212 0.91 -5.78 14.79
C ALA A 212 0.25 -7.03 14.19
N VAL A 213 0.24 -7.12 12.85
CA VAL A 213 -0.28 -8.30 12.12
C VAL A 213 0.86 -9.22 11.69
N LYS A 214 2.02 -8.65 11.33
CA LYS A 214 3.23 -9.39 10.93
C LYS A 214 4.48 -8.62 11.36
N GLY A 215 5.52 -9.36 11.71
CA GLY A 215 6.86 -8.82 11.97
C GLY A 215 7.01 -8.13 13.33
N PRO A 216 8.25 -7.92 13.78
CA PRO A 216 8.55 -7.23 15.04
C PRO A 216 8.08 -5.78 14.99
N ASP A 217 8.02 -5.12 16.15
CA ASP A 217 7.69 -3.70 16.17
C ASP A 217 8.77 -2.85 15.51
N PRO A 218 8.45 -1.95 14.56
CA PRO A 218 9.47 -1.12 13.93
C PRO A 218 10.21 -0.22 14.95
N ALA A 219 9.64 -0.09 16.15
CA ALA A 219 10.14 0.73 17.25
C ALA A 219 10.88 -0.08 18.35
N CYS A 220 11.19 -1.37 18.15
CA CYS A 220 11.97 -2.18 19.10
C CYS A 220 13.29 -2.67 18.51
#